data_AF-A0A835U9F1-F1
#
_entry.id   AF-A0A835U9F1-F1
#
_cell.length_a   1.000
_cell.length_b   1.000
_cell.length_c   1.000
_cell.angle_alpha   90.00
_cell.angle_beta   90.00
_cell.angle_gamma   90.00
#
_symmetry.space_group_name_H-M   'P 1'
#
loop_
_entity.id
_entity.type
_entity.pdbx_description
1 polymer ?
#
loop_
_entity_poly.entity_id
_entity_poly.type
_entity_poly.pdbx_seq_one_letter_code
_entity_poly.pdbx_strand_id
1 'polypeptide(L)'
;MMDCRLSPKRRLGAMANTKLFPFFGRILLPCVLLLSLLSSSRSSSTQDMRILSAERRIVEQIMYIRTPTSKIESFTRVNPTDKAGTELKYGYFHDRPPYSFSPISVHYENNNPFVVVEELVREVEISHWGSLQIKEFYRLKHGGALHKGVFSRLEYQARPSVNGASSFRQLLVKLPPRVSSVYYRDEIGNISTSHLRTDYRESELEIEPRYPLFGGWKVAFVIGYSLPLEDCIFESPDGQYYLNLSFGCPFVETLVDSLTIKVALPEGSKSPAAAVSFPSDQYLEKTYSYLDVVGRTTVVIKKKNVVPEHNIPFQVYYSFSPICMLAEPLMLVTAFFLFFCACIAYLHMDLSLGKA
;
A
#
# COMPACT_ATOMS: atom_id res chain seq x y z
N MET A 1 -9.85 -4.65 17.98
CA MET A 1 -10.02 -5.84 18.83
C MET A 1 -8.69 -6.58 18.77
N MET A 2 -7.90 -6.56 19.86
CA MET A 2 -6.63 -7.26 19.93
C MET A 2 -6.90 -8.70 20.34
N ASP A 3 -6.57 -9.67 19.48
CA ASP A 3 -6.67 -11.08 19.81
C ASP A 3 -5.27 -11.60 20.19
N CYS A 4 -4.95 -11.50 21.49
CA CYS A 4 -3.71 -12.03 22.04
C CYS A 4 -3.92 -13.50 22.45
N ARG A 5 -3.52 -14.45 21.59
CA ARG A 5 -3.43 -15.86 21.99
C ARG A 5 -2.30 -16.05 23.01
N LEU A 6 -2.66 -16.19 24.28
CA LEU A 6 -1.75 -16.58 25.35
C LEU A 6 -1.58 -18.10 25.38
N SER A 7 -0.33 -18.58 25.34
CA SER A 7 0.05 -19.99 25.50
C SER A 7 -0.23 -20.48 26.95
N PRO A 8 -0.71 -21.72 27.17
CA PRO A 8 -1.04 -22.21 28.50
C PRO A 8 0.18 -22.79 29.23
N LYS A 9 0.20 -22.59 30.56
CA LYS A 9 1.15 -23.07 31.60
C LYS A 9 2.46 -22.28 31.75
N ARG A 10 2.39 -21.13 32.43
CA ARG A 10 3.55 -20.56 33.17
C ARG A 10 3.53 -21.05 34.62
N ARG A 11 4.70 -21.47 35.14
CA ARG A 11 4.90 -21.81 36.56
C ARG A 11 4.64 -20.57 37.44
N LEU A 12 3.96 -20.74 38.57
CA LEU A 12 3.80 -19.68 39.57
C LEU A 12 5.20 -19.13 39.95
N GLY A 13 5.41 -17.82 39.82
CA GLY A 13 6.65 -17.14 40.23
C GLY A 13 7.69 -16.90 39.13
N ALA A 14 7.49 -17.36 37.89
CA ALA A 14 8.43 -17.07 36.80
C ALA A 14 8.22 -15.65 36.25
N MET A 15 9.26 -14.82 36.30
CA MET A 15 9.28 -13.50 35.66
C MET A 15 9.42 -13.69 34.14
N ALA A 16 8.60 -13.00 33.35
CA ALA A 16 8.60 -13.13 31.90
C ALA A 16 8.58 -11.75 31.25
N ASN A 17 9.60 -11.48 30.44
CA ASN A 17 9.70 -10.24 29.68
C ASN A 17 8.91 -10.37 28.38
N THR A 18 7.87 -9.55 28.23
CA THR A 18 7.05 -9.50 27.01
C THR A 18 7.13 -8.09 26.44
N LYS A 19 7.51 -7.97 25.17
CA LYS A 19 7.51 -6.69 24.44
C LYS A 19 6.27 -6.62 23.55
N LEU A 20 5.57 -5.49 23.58
CA LEU A 20 4.38 -5.23 22.77
C LEU A 20 4.66 -4.03 21.87
N PHE A 21 4.37 -4.18 20.58
CA PHE A 21 4.55 -3.12 19.57
C PHE A 21 3.22 -2.88 18.86
N PRO A 22 2.35 -2.02 19.40
CA PRO A 22 1.10 -1.65 18.74
C PRO A 22 1.34 -0.56 17.68
N PHE A 23 0.74 -0.75 16.50
CA PHE A 23 0.71 0.25 15.44
C PHE A 23 -0.68 0.82 15.31
N PHE A 24 -0.77 2.13 15.11
CA PHE A 24 -2.04 2.83 15.07
C PHE A 24 -2.10 3.74 13.85
N GLY A 25 -3.21 3.65 13.12
CA GLY A 25 -3.53 4.58 12.06
C GLY A 25 -4.21 5.84 12.58
N ARG A 26 -3.85 7.00 12.01
CA ARG A 26 -4.53 8.30 12.21
C ARG A 26 -4.61 8.77 13.68
N ILE A 27 -3.51 8.68 14.43
CA ILE A 27 -3.44 9.26 15.79
C ILE A 27 -3.14 10.77 15.76
N LEU A 28 -2.33 11.22 14.81
CA LEU A 28 -1.91 12.61 14.74
C LEU A 28 -3.01 13.45 14.10
N LEU A 29 -3.52 14.41 14.87
CA LEU A 29 -4.44 15.43 14.39
C LEU A 29 -3.67 16.74 14.22
N PRO A 30 -3.77 17.42 13.07
CA PRO A 30 -3.24 18.77 12.96
C PRO A 30 -4.00 19.67 13.94
N CYS A 31 -3.28 20.34 14.84
CA CYS A 31 -3.87 21.26 15.83
C CYS A 31 -4.52 22.44 15.11
N VAL A 32 -3.81 22.93 14.09
CA VAL A 32 -4.32 23.90 13.14
C VAL A 32 -4.84 23.14 11.92
N LEU A 33 -6.16 23.01 11.81
CA LEU A 33 -6.82 22.33 10.69
C LEU A 33 -6.56 22.99 9.33
N LEU A 34 -6.13 24.25 9.30
CA LEU A 34 -6.02 25.10 8.10
C LEU A 34 -4.74 25.96 8.09
N LEU A 35 -3.85 25.77 7.12
CA LEU A 35 -2.57 26.47 6.95
C LEU A 35 -2.53 27.32 5.67
N SER A 36 -2.25 28.61 5.83
CA SER A 36 -2.04 29.53 4.71
C SER A 36 -0.57 29.74 4.37
N LEU A 37 -0.26 29.87 3.08
CA LEU A 37 1.11 30.14 2.62
C LEU A 37 1.64 31.51 3.08
N LEU A 38 0.75 32.48 3.30
CA LEU A 38 1.09 33.87 3.69
C LEU A 38 1.39 34.05 5.19
N SER A 39 0.92 33.16 6.06
CA SER A 39 1.13 33.21 7.52
C SER A 39 1.90 31.98 7.94
N SER A 40 3.21 32.15 8.20
CA SER A 40 4.17 31.17 8.72
C SER A 40 3.84 29.71 8.45
N SER A 41 4.59 29.09 7.54
CA SER A 41 4.52 27.69 7.09
C SER A 41 4.79 26.61 8.14
N ARG A 42 4.22 26.74 9.34
CA ARG A 42 4.40 25.81 10.46
C ARG A 42 3.13 25.00 10.64
N SER A 43 3.17 23.73 10.26
CA SER A 43 2.16 22.76 10.70
C SER A 43 2.47 22.35 12.12
N SER A 44 1.59 22.71 13.05
CA SER A 44 1.64 22.18 14.42
C SER A 44 0.68 20.99 14.54
N SER A 45 1.22 19.84 14.95
CA SER A 45 0.44 18.62 15.16
C SER A 45 0.20 18.44 16.65
N THR A 46 -1.05 18.12 17.01
CA THR A 46 -1.38 17.68 18.36
C THR A 46 -1.52 16.17 18.36
N GLN A 47 -0.83 15.55 19.30
CA GLN A 47 -0.97 14.14 19.58
C GLN A 47 -1.65 14.00 20.94
N ASP A 48 -2.88 13.48 20.91
CA ASP A 48 -3.57 13.07 22.11
C ASP A 48 -3.22 11.62 22.40
N MET A 49 -2.52 11.40 23.50
CA MET A 49 -2.13 10.09 23.97
C MET A 49 -2.78 9.80 25.32
N ARG A 50 -2.93 8.52 25.63
CA ARG A 50 -3.41 8.07 26.94
C ARG A 50 -2.25 7.34 27.61
N ILE A 51 -2.01 7.61 28.89
CA ILE A 51 -1.14 6.74 29.68
C ILE A 51 -1.73 5.32 29.62
N LEU A 52 -0.88 4.33 29.32
CA LEU A 52 -1.28 2.93 29.12
C LEU A 52 -2.22 2.47 30.25
N SER A 53 -3.42 2.05 29.87
CA SER A 53 -4.38 1.39 30.76
C SER A 53 -4.15 -0.11 30.66
N ALA A 54 -3.80 -0.75 31.77
CA ALA A 54 -3.69 -2.21 31.85
C ALA A 54 -4.79 -2.79 32.73
N GLU A 55 -5.26 -3.99 32.39
CA GLU A 55 -6.23 -4.77 33.18
C GLU A 55 -5.63 -5.28 34.52
N ARG A 56 -4.31 -5.23 34.66
CA ARG A 56 -3.60 -5.66 35.87
C ARG A 56 -2.99 -4.46 36.58
N ARG A 57 -2.76 -4.62 37.88
CA ARG A 57 -2.04 -3.65 38.72
C ARG A 57 -0.61 -3.49 38.20
N ILE A 58 -0.18 -2.24 38.02
CA ILE A 58 1.16 -1.91 37.52
C ILE A 58 1.99 -1.42 38.69
N VAL A 59 3.11 -2.10 38.98
CA VAL A 59 4.00 -1.74 40.09
C VAL A 59 4.79 -0.47 39.76
N GLU A 60 5.34 -0.40 38.56
CA GLU A 60 6.10 0.76 38.07
C GLU A 60 5.80 1.02 36.60
N GLN A 61 5.65 2.29 36.23
CA GLN A 61 5.39 2.72 34.86
C GLN A 61 6.21 3.95 34.50
N ILE A 62 6.83 3.91 33.33
CA ILE A 62 7.53 5.02 32.70
C ILE A 62 7.05 5.10 31.26
N MET A 63 6.89 6.32 30.74
CA MET A 63 6.54 6.54 29.35
C MET A 63 7.50 7.55 28.73
N TYR A 64 8.04 7.20 27.56
CA TYR A 64 8.88 8.08 26.75
C TYR A 64 8.13 8.43 25.48
N ILE A 65 7.98 9.72 25.20
CA ILE A 65 7.41 10.25 23.96
C ILE A 65 8.54 10.93 23.20
N ARG A 66 8.79 10.45 21.98
CA ARG A 66 9.76 11.06 21.05
C ARG A 66 9.02 11.91 20.04
N THR A 67 9.37 13.19 19.94
CA THR A 67 8.86 14.11 18.94
C THR A 67 9.88 14.28 17.81
N PRO A 68 9.44 14.56 16.57
CA PRO A 68 10.34 14.79 15.43
C PRO A 68 11.19 16.05 15.61
N THR A 69 10.70 17.02 16.36
CA THR A 69 11.40 18.28 16.65
C THR A 69 11.43 18.56 18.15
N SER A 70 12.41 19.34 18.61
CA SER A 70 12.53 19.78 20.02
C SER A 70 11.57 20.92 20.39
N LYS A 71 10.87 21.47 19.38
CA LYS A 71 9.90 22.55 19.49
C LYS A 71 8.54 22.00 19.90
N ILE A 72 8.32 21.99 21.20
CA ILE A 72 7.07 21.58 21.84
C ILE A 72 6.39 22.86 22.33
N GLU A 73 5.18 23.13 21.85
CA GLU A 73 4.40 24.31 22.19
C GLU A 73 3.69 24.14 23.53
N SER A 74 3.02 22.99 23.71
CA SER A 74 2.35 22.64 24.97
C SER A 74 2.39 21.14 25.22
N PHE A 75 2.38 20.76 26.49
CA PHE A 75 2.25 19.36 26.91
C PHE A 75 1.56 19.29 28.28
N THR A 76 0.80 18.23 28.50
CA THR A 76 0.14 18.00 29.79
C THR A 76 1.20 17.73 30.87
N ARG A 77 1.22 18.50 31.96
CA ARG A 77 2.17 18.28 33.06
C ARG A 77 1.60 17.28 34.06
N VAL A 78 2.17 16.08 34.10
CA VAL A 78 1.82 15.04 35.07
C VAL A 78 3.07 14.70 35.87
N ASN A 79 3.20 15.27 37.06
CA ASN A 79 4.40 15.08 37.88
C ASN A 79 4.63 13.59 38.21
N PRO A 80 5.88 13.09 38.11
CA PRO A 80 7.06 13.74 37.55
C PRO A 80 7.07 13.73 36.00
N THR A 81 7.40 14.88 35.39
CA THR A 81 7.60 15.02 33.94
C THR A 81 8.93 15.70 33.67
N ASP A 82 9.80 15.07 32.86
CA ASP A 82 11.08 15.63 32.44
C ASP A 82 11.09 15.82 30.92
N LYS A 83 11.60 16.97 30.46
CA LYS A 83 11.83 17.24 29.03
C LYS A 83 13.34 17.24 28.76
N ALA A 84 13.79 16.41 27.83
CA ALA A 84 15.15 16.38 27.35
C ALA A 84 15.18 16.40 25.81
N GLY A 85 15.46 17.57 25.23
CA GLY A 85 15.55 17.71 23.77
C GLY A 85 14.24 17.37 23.04
N THR A 86 14.25 16.27 22.28
CA THR A 86 13.12 15.69 21.54
C THR A 86 12.34 14.64 22.32
N GLU A 87 12.76 14.32 23.55
CA GLU A 87 12.13 13.30 24.38
C GLU A 87 11.38 13.95 25.56
N LEU A 88 10.15 13.52 25.77
CA LEU A 88 9.36 13.77 26.98
C LEU A 88 9.26 12.48 27.80
N LYS A 89 9.69 12.54 29.04
CA LYS A 89 9.61 11.43 29.99
C LYS A 89 8.51 11.71 31.01
N TYR A 90 7.58 10.77 31.15
CA TYR A 90 6.55 10.77 32.18
C TYR A 90 6.77 9.63 33.16
N GLY A 91 6.74 9.92 34.45
CA GLY A 91 7.02 8.96 35.52
C GLY A 91 8.46 9.04 36.02
N TYR A 92 8.86 8.24 37.01
CA TYR A 92 8.25 7.00 37.47
C TYR A 92 6.89 7.17 38.17
N PHE A 93 5.89 6.40 37.73
CA PHE A 93 4.63 6.23 38.45
C PHE A 93 4.65 4.90 39.19
N HIS A 94 4.39 4.94 40.49
CA HIS A 94 4.31 3.75 41.33
C HIS A 94 2.87 3.35 41.58
N ASP A 95 2.65 2.04 41.63
CA ASP A 95 1.45 1.40 42.17
C ASP A 95 0.12 1.86 41.56
N ARG A 96 -0.02 1.72 40.23
CA ARG A 96 -1.24 2.12 39.53
C ARG A 96 -2.33 1.04 39.60
N PRO A 97 -3.59 1.43 39.92
CA PRO A 97 -4.69 0.48 39.95
C PRO A 97 -5.03 -0.03 38.53
N PRO A 98 -5.65 -1.22 38.41
CA PRO A 98 -6.20 -1.71 37.15
C PRO A 98 -7.09 -0.67 36.47
N TYR A 99 -6.99 -0.57 35.15
CA TYR A 99 -7.74 0.35 34.30
C TYR A 99 -7.57 1.85 34.64
N SER A 100 -6.51 2.22 35.36
CA SER A 100 -6.19 3.64 35.57
C SER A 100 -5.90 4.33 34.23
N PHE A 101 -6.52 5.47 33.98
CA PHE A 101 -6.28 6.28 32.79
C PHE A 101 -5.99 7.72 33.18
N SER A 102 -5.07 8.34 32.47
CA SER A 102 -4.83 9.78 32.54
C SER A 102 -4.51 10.29 31.13
N PRO A 103 -5.30 11.24 30.60
CA PRO A 103 -5.06 11.79 29.27
C PRO A 103 -3.79 12.65 29.28
N ILE A 104 -2.97 12.51 28.23
CA ILE A 104 -1.80 13.34 27.98
C ILE A 104 -1.92 13.87 26.56
N SER A 105 -2.02 15.19 26.42
CA SER A 105 -1.85 15.86 25.14
C SER A 105 -0.42 16.41 25.02
N VAL A 106 0.16 16.27 23.83
CA VAL A 106 1.44 16.89 23.44
C VAL A 106 1.25 17.60 22.11
N HIS A 107 1.65 18.87 22.07
CA HIS A 107 1.54 19.74 20.92
C HIS A 107 2.93 20.18 20.48
N TYR A 108 3.32 19.83 19.25
CA TYR A 108 4.66 20.05 18.73
C TYR A 108 4.64 20.39 17.24
N GLU A 109 5.72 21.01 16.77
CA GLU A 109 5.91 21.31 15.35
C GLU A 109 6.28 20.03 14.58
N ASN A 110 5.51 19.71 13.53
CA ASN A 110 5.81 18.60 12.63
C ASN A 110 5.54 19.00 11.19
N ASN A 111 6.63 19.12 10.42
CA ASN A 111 6.57 19.50 9.01
C ASN A 111 6.75 18.29 8.08
N ASN A 112 6.75 17.06 8.62
CA ASN A 112 6.84 15.87 7.78
C ASN A 112 5.57 15.74 6.90
N PRO A 113 5.71 15.38 5.62
CA PRO A 113 4.56 15.17 4.75
C PRO A 113 3.78 13.94 5.19
N PHE A 114 2.48 14.12 5.42
CA PHE A 114 1.59 13.03 5.80
C PHE A 114 0.96 12.42 4.56
N VAL A 115 1.58 11.37 4.04
CA VAL A 115 1.07 10.65 2.87
C VAL A 115 0.07 9.60 3.32
N VAL A 116 -1.17 9.73 2.88
CA VAL A 116 -2.25 8.76 3.15
C VAL A 116 -2.79 8.26 1.82
N VAL A 117 -2.76 6.95 1.63
CA VAL A 117 -3.38 6.30 0.48
C VAL A 117 -4.79 5.89 0.88
N GLU A 118 -5.80 6.60 0.37
CA GLU A 118 -7.21 6.29 0.67
C GLU A 118 -7.60 4.93 0.07
N GLU A 119 -7.10 4.63 -1.12
CA GLU A 119 -7.38 3.40 -1.84
C GLU A 119 -6.16 2.97 -2.66
N LEU A 120 -5.75 1.71 -2.47
CA LEU A 120 -4.75 1.05 -3.30
C LEU A 120 -5.36 -0.22 -3.89
N VAL A 121 -5.47 -0.27 -5.21
CA VAL A 121 -5.87 -1.47 -5.94
C VAL A 121 -4.65 -1.99 -6.69
N ARG A 122 -4.17 -3.17 -6.31
CA ARG A 122 -3.05 -3.86 -6.97
C ARG A 122 -3.61 -5.01 -7.79
N GLU A 123 -3.44 -4.94 -9.10
CA GLU A 123 -3.78 -6.01 -10.03
C GLU A 123 -2.49 -6.70 -10.46
N VAL A 124 -2.43 -8.01 -10.24
CA VAL A 124 -1.30 -8.88 -10.58
C VAL A 124 -1.81 -9.87 -11.62
N GLU A 125 -1.29 -9.78 -12.83
CA GLU A 125 -1.64 -10.66 -13.94
C GLU A 125 -0.47 -11.61 -14.23
N ILE A 126 -0.70 -12.90 -14.01
CA ILE A 126 0.29 -13.95 -14.23
C ILE A 126 0.14 -14.49 -15.65
N SER A 127 1.21 -14.43 -16.45
CA SER A 127 1.27 -15.03 -17.78
C SER A 127 2.40 -16.05 -17.84
N HIS A 128 2.08 -17.34 -17.98
CA HIS A 128 3.09 -18.42 -18.09
C HIS A 128 3.92 -18.34 -19.38
N TRP A 129 3.57 -17.43 -20.30
CA TRP A 129 4.42 -17.09 -21.45
C TRP A 129 5.72 -16.36 -21.08
N GLY A 130 5.87 -15.91 -19.83
CA GLY A 130 7.17 -15.45 -19.31
C GLY A 130 7.17 -14.16 -18.49
N SER A 131 6.02 -13.55 -18.22
CA SER A 131 5.96 -12.28 -17.50
C SER A 131 4.88 -12.23 -16.43
N LEU A 132 5.19 -11.51 -15.35
CA LEU A 132 4.25 -11.11 -14.33
C LEU A 132 4.02 -9.60 -14.45
N GLN A 133 2.79 -9.19 -14.75
CA GLN A 133 2.46 -7.77 -14.88
C GLN A 133 1.77 -7.29 -13.60
N ILE A 134 2.27 -6.21 -13.02
CA ILE A 134 1.68 -5.57 -11.84
C ILE A 134 1.21 -4.18 -12.23
N LYS A 135 -0.04 -3.86 -11.89
CA LYS A 135 -0.67 -2.55 -12.07
C LYS A 135 -1.24 -2.09 -10.75
N GLU A 136 -0.80 -0.94 -10.27
CA GLU A 136 -1.20 -0.39 -8.99
C GLU A 136 -1.90 0.95 -9.19
N PHE A 137 -3.16 1.02 -8.78
CA PHE A 137 -3.98 2.22 -8.81
C PHE A 137 -3.96 2.87 -7.43
N TYR A 138 -3.52 4.11 -7.38
CA TYR A 138 -3.38 4.88 -6.15
C TYR A 138 -4.37 6.03 -6.11
N ARG A 139 -5.10 6.15 -5.00
CA ARG A 139 -5.81 7.38 -4.62
C ARG A 139 -5.14 7.95 -3.38
N LEU A 140 -4.26 8.91 -3.62
CA LEU A 140 -3.36 9.46 -2.62
C LEU A 140 -3.84 10.83 -2.15
N LYS A 141 -3.76 11.07 -0.85
CA LYS A 141 -4.18 12.31 -0.20
C LYS A 141 -3.09 12.80 0.74
N HIS A 142 -2.91 14.11 0.80
CA HIS A 142 -2.14 14.72 1.87
C HIS A 142 -2.99 14.79 3.16
N GLY A 143 -2.66 13.95 4.15
CA GLY A 143 -3.37 13.80 5.42
C GLY A 143 -3.08 14.87 6.48
N GLY A 144 -2.09 15.74 6.24
CA GLY A 144 -1.75 16.87 7.13
C GLY A 144 -2.77 18.01 7.11
N ALA A 145 -2.45 19.09 7.81
CA ALA A 145 -3.27 20.29 7.94
C ALA A 145 -3.69 20.87 6.58
N LEU A 146 -4.98 21.19 6.42
CA LEU A 146 -5.56 21.60 5.14
C LEU A 146 -4.94 22.91 4.65
N HIS A 147 -4.77 23.05 3.35
CA HIS A 147 -4.35 24.33 2.78
C HIS A 147 -5.47 25.39 2.91
N LYS A 148 -5.13 26.60 3.37
CA LYS A 148 -6.02 27.77 3.50
C LYS A 148 -5.54 28.91 2.61
N GLY A 149 -6.47 29.57 1.93
CA GLY A 149 -6.16 30.70 1.06
C GLY A 149 -5.78 30.27 -0.35
N VAL A 150 -5.15 31.18 -1.09
CA VAL A 150 -4.81 30.97 -2.50
C VAL A 150 -3.41 30.38 -2.61
N PHE A 151 -3.25 29.39 -3.49
CA PHE A 151 -1.95 28.87 -3.86
C PHE A 151 -1.24 29.83 -4.83
N SER A 152 -0.08 30.36 -4.42
CA SER A 152 0.80 31.17 -5.27
C SER A 152 2.02 30.37 -5.71
N ARG A 153 2.12 30.10 -7.02
CA ARG A 153 3.28 29.40 -7.60
C ARG A 153 4.58 30.18 -7.38
N LEU A 154 4.52 31.51 -7.47
CA LEU A 154 5.67 32.40 -7.27
C LEU A 154 6.22 32.27 -5.85
N GLU A 155 5.35 32.33 -4.84
CA GLU A 155 5.76 32.21 -3.42
C GLU A 155 6.34 30.83 -3.12
N TYR A 156 5.72 29.79 -3.68
CA TYR A 156 6.19 28.42 -3.53
C TYR A 156 7.60 28.20 -4.13
N GLN A 157 7.86 28.80 -5.29
CA GLN A 157 9.15 28.70 -5.97
C GLN A 157 10.21 29.64 -5.38
N ALA A 158 9.81 30.78 -4.81
CA ALA A 158 10.73 31.73 -4.20
C ALA A 158 11.37 31.17 -2.91
N ARG A 159 10.62 30.44 -2.08
CA ARG A 159 11.15 29.81 -0.85
C ARG A 159 10.62 28.39 -0.65
N PRO A 160 11.10 27.41 -1.44
CA PRO A 160 10.71 26.00 -1.35
C PRO A 160 10.73 25.38 0.04
N SER A 161 11.83 25.59 0.77
CA SER A 161 12.08 24.98 2.07
C SER A 161 11.20 25.55 3.18
N VAL A 162 10.64 26.74 2.98
CA VAL A 162 9.77 27.39 3.94
C VAL A 162 8.33 27.18 3.52
N ASN A 163 7.95 27.67 2.34
CA ASN A 163 6.56 27.70 1.87
C ASN A 163 6.05 26.32 1.42
N GLY A 164 6.96 25.40 1.09
CA GLY A 164 6.64 24.02 0.69
C GLY A 164 7.06 22.97 1.72
N ALA A 165 7.46 23.35 2.93
CA ALA A 165 8.02 22.43 3.92
C ALA A 165 7.09 21.24 4.22
N SER A 166 5.80 21.53 4.39
CA SER A 166 4.76 20.55 4.69
C SER A 166 4.06 19.99 3.45
N SER A 167 4.58 20.26 2.24
CA SER A 167 4.09 19.66 1.00
C SER A 167 5.05 18.59 0.53
N PHE A 168 4.56 17.52 -0.09
CA PHE A 168 5.45 16.58 -0.77
C PHE A 168 5.51 16.87 -2.28
N ARG A 169 6.75 16.94 -2.77
CA ARG A 169 7.11 17.16 -4.17
C ARG A 169 7.43 15.86 -4.88
N GLN A 170 8.15 15.01 -4.17
CA GLN A 170 8.68 13.73 -4.62
C GLN A 170 8.17 12.66 -3.67
N LEU A 171 7.86 11.50 -4.24
CA LEU A 171 7.53 10.30 -3.50
C LEU A 171 8.48 9.19 -3.95
N LEU A 172 9.04 8.46 -2.99
CA LEU A 172 9.91 7.33 -3.25
C LEU A 172 9.12 6.03 -3.12
N VAL A 173 9.12 5.25 -4.19
CA VAL A 173 8.48 3.93 -4.28
C VAL A 173 9.59 2.87 -4.29
N LYS A 174 9.54 1.94 -3.34
CA LYS A 174 10.43 0.78 -3.30
C LYS A 174 9.80 -0.40 -4.03
N LEU A 175 10.32 -0.69 -5.21
CA LEU A 175 9.89 -1.80 -6.06
C LEU A 175 10.84 -3.01 -5.90
N PRO A 176 10.39 -4.21 -6.29
CA PRO A 176 11.26 -5.39 -6.34
C PRO A 176 12.50 -5.18 -7.24
N PRO A 177 13.52 -6.04 -7.14
CA PRO A 177 14.65 -6.01 -8.08
C PRO A 177 14.21 -6.43 -9.50
N ARG A 178 15.07 -6.16 -10.49
CA ARG A 178 14.89 -6.59 -11.91
C ARG A 178 13.56 -6.17 -12.55
N VAL A 179 13.02 -5.06 -12.09
CA VAL A 179 11.80 -4.50 -12.67
C VAL A 179 12.06 -4.03 -14.10
N SER A 180 11.09 -4.29 -14.98
CA SER A 180 11.10 -3.87 -16.38
C SER A 180 9.80 -3.17 -16.77
N SER A 181 9.82 -2.41 -17.87
CA SER A 181 8.64 -1.76 -18.46
C SER A 181 7.83 -0.92 -17.47
N VAL A 182 8.52 -0.16 -16.60
CA VAL A 182 7.87 0.73 -15.64
C VAL A 182 7.21 1.89 -16.37
N TYR A 183 5.96 2.16 -16.04
CA TYR A 183 5.27 3.37 -16.47
C TYR A 183 4.52 4.01 -15.29
N TYR A 184 4.45 5.34 -15.35
CA TYR A 184 3.76 6.17 -14.38
C TYR A 184 2.83 7.13 -15.13
N ARG A 185 1.53 6.99 -14.87
CA ARG A 185 0.49 7.73 -15.60
C ARG A 185 -0.63 8.15 -14.67
N ASP A 186 -1.34 9.21 -15.04
CA ASP A 186 -2.62 9.57 -14.42
C ASP A 186 -3.78 9.35 -15.39
N GLU A 187 -4.96 9.82 -15.02
CA GLU A 187 -6.18 9.72 -15.83
C GLU A 187 -6.07 10.48 -17.16
N ILE A 188 -5.23 11.52 -17.22
CA ILE A 188 -5.10 12.42 -18.38
C ILE A 188 -3.96 11.97 -19.31
N GLY A 189 -3.00 11.20 -18.80
CA GLY A 189 -1.99 10.55 -19.61
C GLY A 189 -0.68 10.30 -18.87
N ASN A 190 0.41 10.23 -19.64
CA ASN A 190 1.73 9.96 -19.09
C ASN A 190 2.22 11.14 -18.21
N ILE A 191 2.95 10.81 -17.14
CA ILE A 191 3.70 11.78 -16.35
C ILE A 191 5.18 11.47 -16.53
N SER A 192 5.91 12.38 -17.18
CA SER A 192 7.34 12.18 -17.49
C SER A 192 8.28 12.48 -16.33
N THR A 193 7.77 13.09 -15.25
CA THR A 193 8.55 13.45 -14.07
C THR A 193 8.67 12.27 -13.11
N SER A 194 9.43 11.25 -13.55
CA SER A 194 9.76 10.06 -12.78
C SER A 194 11.19 9.62 -13.06
N HIS A 195 11.89 9.13 -12.05
CA HIS A 195 13.26 8.65 -12.15
C HIS A 195 13.38 7.26 -11.53
N LEU A 196 13.77 6.27 -12.33
CA LEU A 196 13.95 4.89 -11.89
C LEU A 196 15.44 4.60 -11.68
N ARG A 197 15.78 4.07 -10.52
CA ARG A 197 17.10 3.54 -10.17
C ARG A 197 16.95 2.06 -9.87
N THR A 198 17.57 1.22 -10.67
CA THR A 198 17.52 -0.24 -10.47
C THR A 198 18.78 -0.71 -9.79
N ASP A 199 18.65 -1.28 -8.59
CA ASP A 199 19.73 -1.98 -7.90
C ASP A 199 19.49 -3.49 -7.87
N TYR A 200 20.52 -4.25 -7.49
CA TYR A 200 20.45 -5.71 -7.40
C TYR A 200 19.46 -6.21 -6.34
N ARG A 201 19.26 -5.43 -5.27
CA ARG A 201 18.39 -5.82 -4.13
C ARG A 201 16.99 -5.26 -4.22
N GLU A 202 16.85 -4.03 -4.68
CA GLU A 202 15.59 -3.31 -4.79
C GLU A 202 15.68 -2.32 -5.97
N SER A 203 14.54 -1.89 -6.50
CA SER A 203 14.50 -0.79 -7.46
C SER A 203 13.78 0.39 -6.80
N GLU A 204 14.34 1.58 -6.95
CA GLU A 204 13.79 2.81 -6.40
C GLU A 204 13.19 3.66 -7.53
N LEU A 205 11.89 3.93 -7.43
CA LEU A 205 11.19 4.81 -8.37
C LEU A 205 10.82 6.10 -7.63
N GLU A 206 11.52 7.18 -7.96
CA GLU A 206 11.18 8.53 -7.54
C GLU A 206 10.11 9.09 -8.50
N ILE A 207 8.95 9.47 -7.97
CA ILE A 207 7.88 10.07 -8.76
C ILE A 207 7.57 11.48 -8.29
N GLU A 208 7.28 12.35 -9.23
CA GLU A 208 6.78 13.71 -8.98
C GLU A 208 5.36 13.84 -9.56
N PRO A 209 4.35 14.10 -8.72
CA PRO A 209 3.01 14.45 -9.20
C PRO A 209 3.03 15.77 -10.00
N ARG A 210 2.03 15.99 -10.86
CA ARG A 210 1.93 17.20 -11.71
C ARG A 210 1.90 18.52 -10.92
N TYR A 211 1.47 18.47 -9.67
CA TYR A 211 1.42 19.60 -8.75
C TYR A 211 1.85 19.15 -7.35
N PRO A 212 2.45 20.05 -6.55
CA PRO A 212 2.78 19.74 -5.17
C PRO A 212 1.52 19.50 -4.36
N LEU A 213 1.54 18.49 -3.50
CA LEU A 213 0.37 18.16 -2.69
C LEU A 213 0.48 18.85 -1.35
N PHE A 214 -0.43 19.80 -1.12
CA PHE A 214 -0.66 20.40 0.19
C PHE A 214 -1.79 19.67 0.92
N GLY A 215 -1.91 19.89 2.23
CA GLY A 215 -2.93 19.22 3.03
C GLY A 215 -4.34 19.35 2.48
N GLY A 216 -5.03 18.22 2.44
CA GLY A 216 -6.36 18.07 1.86
C GLY A 216 -6.38 17.78 0.36
N TRP A 217 -5.31 18.09 -0.37
CA TRP A 217 -5.25 17.82 -1.81
C TRP A 217 -5.12 16.32 -2.07
N LYS A 218 -5.69 15.89 -3.19
CA LYS A 218 -5.73 14.50 -3.62
C LYS A 218 -5.11 14.38 -5.00
N VAL A 219 -4.57 13.21 -5.32
CA VAL A 219 -4.11 12.83 -6.64
C VAL A 219 -4.47 11.37 -6.88
N ALA A 220 -4.79 11.03 -8.13
CA ALA A 220 -4.97 9.66 -8.57
C ALA A 220 -3.98 9.35 -9.69
N PHE A 221 -3.29 8.22 -9.59
CA PHE A 221 -2.33 7.79 -10.59
C PHE A 221 -2.17 6.27 -10.59
N VAL A 222 -1.53 5.78 -11.63
CA VAL A 222 -1.25 4.36 -11.85
C VAL A 222 0.24 4.17 -12.03
N ILE A 223 0.79 3.22 -11.29
CA ILE A 223 2.14 2.70 -11.51
C ILE A 223 1.99 1.29 -12.05
N GLY A 224 2.62 0.99 -13.17
CA GLY A 224 2.65 -0.38 -13.69
C GLY A 224 4.06 -0.79 -14.04
N TYR A 225 4.34 -2.07 -13.85
CA TYR A 225 5.67 -2.64 -14.07
C TYR A 225 5.60 -4.15 -14.29
N SER A 226 6.65 -4.72 -14.87
CA SER A 226 6.76 -6.14 -15.17
C SER A 226 7.92 -6.77 -14.39
N LEU A 227 7.67 -7.98 -13.89
CA LEU A 227 8.65 -8.82 -13.21
C LEU A 227 8.86 -10.12 -13.97
N PRO A 228 10.08 -10.69 -13.94
CA PRO A 228 10.32 -12.04 -14.46
C PRO A 228 9.63 -13.08 -13.56
N LEU A 229 9.02 -14.10 -14.17
CA LEU A 229 8.26 -15.13 -13.43
C LEU A 229 9.12 -15.90 -12.43
N GLU A 230 10.38 -16.18 -12.78
CA GLU A 230 11.32 -16.98 -11.99
C GLU A 230 11.56 -16.42 -10.57
N ASP A 231 11.37 -15.11 -10.38
CA ASP A 231 11.56 -14.45 -9.09
C ASP A 231 10.28 -14.46 -8.24
N CYS A 232 9.12 -14.74 -8.84
CA CYS A 232 7.80 -14.54 -8.22
C CYS A 232 6.96 -15.82 -8.13
N ILE A 233 7.11 -16.75 -9.08
CA ILE A 233 6.38 -18.02 -9.16
C ILE A 233 7.32 -19.16 -8.79
N PHE A 234 6.86 -19.99 -7.87
CA PHE A 234 7.61 -21.13 -7.37
C PHE A 234 6.75 -22.40 -7.43
N GLU A 235 7.39 -23.55 -7.40
CA GLU A 235 6.71 -24.85 -7.38
C GLU A 235 6.75 -25.44 -5.97
N SER A 236 5.60 -25.89 -5.50
CA SER A 236 5.45 -26.60 -4.23
C SER A 236 5.83 -28.08 -4.39
N PRO A 237 6.18 -28.78 -3.29
CA PRO A 237 6.46 -30.22 -3.34
C PRO A 237 5.31 -31.06 -3.91
N ASP A 238 4.07 -30.56 -3.80
CA ASP A 238 2.85 -31.21 -4.27
C ASP A 238 2.59 -30.98 -5.78
N GLY A 239 3.52 -30.32 -6.50
CA GLY A 239 3.40 -30.01 -7.92
C GLY A 239 2.44 -28.86 -8.25
N GLN A 240 2.03 -28.08 -7.24
CA GLN A 240 1.26 -26.84 -7.44
C GLN A 240 2.20 -25.65 -7.60
N TYR A 241 1.80 -24.66 -8.40
CA TYR A 241 2.48 -23.39 -8.49
C TYR A 241 1.99 -22.45 -7.38
N TYR A 242 2.87 -21.58 -6.90
CA TYR A 242 2.47 -20.50 -6.01
C TYR A 242 3.17 -19.19 -6.34
N LEU A 243 2.39 -18.10 -6.33
CA LEU A 243 2.89 -16.73 -6.36
C LEU A 243 3.37 -16.34 -4.97
N ASN A 244 4.50 -15.65 -4.87
CA ASN A 244 4.99 -15.04 -3.63
C ASN A 244 5.31 -13.56 -3.86
N LEU A 245 4.54 -12.67 -3.26
CA LEU A 245 4.73 -11.21 -3.36
C LEU A 245 4.53 -10.55 -2.00
N SER A 246 5.03 -9.32 -1.85
CA SER A 246 4.80 -8.51 -0.67
C SER A 246 3.38 -7.92 -0.66
N PHE A 247 2.71 -7.98 0.49
CA PHE A 247 1.32 -7.51 0.60
C PHE A 247 1.23 -5.97 0.69
N GLY A 248 2.21 -5.31 1.30
CA GLY A 248 2.11 -3.90 1.70
C GLY A 248 2.21 -2.89 0.56
N CYS A 249 2.09 -1.61 0.92
CA CYS A 249 2.34 -0.50 0.02
C CYS A 249 3.84 -0.30 -0.19
N PRO A 250 4.32 -0.07 -1.42
CA PRO A 250 5.73 0.16 -1.69
C PRO A 250 6.22 1.56 -1.29
N PHE A 251 5.33 2.48 -0.89
CA PHE A 251 5.72 3.77 -0.36
C PHE A 251 6.23 3.67 1.08
N VAL A 252 7.34 4.36 1.35
CA VAL A 252 7.95 4.44 2.68
C VAL A 252 7.00 5.11 3.68
N GLU A 253 6.81 4.47 4.84
CA GLU A 253 6.05 5.02 5.99
C GLU A 253 4.62 5.47 5.68
N THR A 254 3.94 4.79 4.73
CA THR A 254 2.58 5.15 4.35
C THR A 254 1.50 4.36 5.06
N LEU A 255 0.38 5.02 5.29
CA LEU A 255 -0.86 4.41 5.74
C LEU A 255 -1.80 4.22 4.56
N VAL A 256 -2.36 3.02 4.43
CA VAL A 256 -3.38 2.70 3.43
C VAL A 256 -4.71 2.40 4.11
N ASP A 257 -5.75 3.18 3.82
CA ASP A 257 -7.07 2.97 4.43
C ASP A 257 -7.73 1.69 3.88
N SER A 258 -7.63 1.45 2.57
CA SER A 258 -8.18 0.26 1.89
C SER A 258 -7.21 -0.26 0.84
N LEU A 259 -6.76 -1.51 1.01
CA LEU A 259 -5.92 -2.24 0.07
C LEU A 259 -6.71 -3.42 -0.51
N THR A 260 -6.79 -3.48 -1.83
CA THR A 260 -7.35 -4.61 -2.58
C THR A 260 -6.27 -5.17 -3.50
N ILE A 261 -5.92 -6.44 -3.30
CA ILE A 261 -5.03 -7.17 -4.20
C ILE A 261 -5.87 -8.12 -5.03
N LYS A 262 -5.73 -8.06 -6.36
CA LYS A 262 -6.37 -8.95 -7.31
C LYS A 262 -5.29 -9.74 -8.04
N VAL A 263 -5.26 -11.05 -7.86
CA VAL A 263 -4.31 -11.93 -8.55
C VAL A 263 -5.05 -12.69 -9.64
N ALA A 264 -4.91 -12.25 -10.88
CA ALA A 264 -5.45 -12.90 -12.06
C ALA A 264 -4.55 -14.06 -12.47
N LEU A 265 -5.06 -15.27 -12.28
CA LEU A 265 -4.38 -16.51 -12.64
C LEU A 265 -4.55 -16.81 -14.14
N PRO A 266 -3.65 -17.59 -14.75
CA PRO A 266 -3.80 -18.02 -16.13
C PRO A 266 -5.11 -18.77 -16.39
N GLU A 267 -5.58 -18.70 -17.63
CA GLU A 267 -6.76 -19.48 -18.04
C GLU A 267 -6.49 -20.99 -17.89
N GLY A 268 -7.43 -21.72 -17.29
CA GLY A 268 -7.29 -23.15 -17.01
C GLY A 268 -6.64 -23.49 -15.66
N SER A 269 -6.29 -22.50 -14.83
CA SER A 269 -5.88 -22.74 -13.44
C SER A 269 -7.00 -23.35 -12.60
N LYS A 270 -6.64 -24.30 -11.73
CA LYS A 270 -7.55 -25.04 -10.86
C LYS A 270 -7.21 -24.83 -9.39
N SER A 271 -8.23 -24.91 -8.53
CA SER A 271 -8.14 -24.89 -7.06
C SER A 271 -7.31 -23.74 -6.49
N PRO A 272 -7.64 -22.47 -6.79
CA PRO A 272 -6.90 -21.33 -6.28
C PRO A 272 -7.09 -21.17 -4.77
N ALA A 273 -6.01 -20.90 -4.04
CA ALA A 273 -6.06 -20.64 -2.59
C ALA A 273 -5.04 -19.55 -2.19
N ALA A 274 -5.48 -18.55 -1.43
CA ALA A 274 -4.59 -17.52 -0.89
C ALA A 274 -4.19 -17.82 0.56
N ALA A 275 -2.90 -17.75 0.85
CA ALA A 275 -2.33 -17.83 2.18
C ALA A 275 -1.83 -16.45 2.61
N VAL A 276 -2.46 -15.90 3.65
CA VAL A 276 -2.17 -14.57 4.21
C VAL A 276 -2.03 -14.70 5.73
N SER A 277 -0.98 -14.13 6.30
CA SER A 277 -0.62 -14.27 7.72
C SER A 277 -1.53 -13.50 8.69
N PHE A 278 -2.52 -12.77 8.20
CA PHE A 278 -3.42 -11.92 9.00
C PHE A 278 -4.85 -11.96 8.46
N PRO A 279 -5.84 -11.59 9.29
CA PRO A 279 -7.23 -11.52 8.86
C PRO A 279 -7.40 -10.57 7.67
N SER A 280 -7.98 -11.11 6.60
CA SER A 280 -8.30 -10.42 5.34
C SER A 280 -9.53 -11.05 4.73
N ASP A 281 -10.34 -10.26 4.04
CA ASP A 281 -11.50 -10.75 3.31
C ASP A 281 -11.03 -11.31 1.97
N GLN A 282 -11.43 -12.54 1.64
CA GLN A 282 -10.98 -13.23 0.43
C GLN A 282 -12.16 -13.80 -0.32
N TYR A 283 -12.14 -13.66 -1.65
CA TYR A 283 -13.14 -14.24 -2.52
C TYR A 283 -12.62 -14.36 -3.96
N LEU A 284 -13.32 -15.14 -4.78
CA LEU A 284 -12.95 -15.39 -6.16
C LEU A 284 -13.84 -14.56 -7.09
N GLU A 285 -13.22 -13.97 -8.10
CA GLU A 285 -13.87 -13.27 -9.21
C GLU A 285 -13.41 -13.85 -10.55
N LYS A 286 -14.12 -13.53 -11.64
CA LYS A 286 -13.64 -13.78 -13.00
C LYS A 286 -13.25 -12.47 -13.66
N THR A 287 -12.08 -12.45 -14.28
CA THR A 287 -11.61 -11.33 -15.10
C THR A 287 -11.38 -11.81 -16.52
N TYR A 288 -11.48 -10.89 -17.47
CA TYR A 288 -11.26 -11.16 -18.89
C TYR A 288 -10.16 -10.22 -19.38
N SER A 289 -9.13 -10.81 -19.98
CA SER A 289 -8.01 -10.15 -20.64
C SER A 289 -8.04 -10.50 -22.13
N TYR A 290 -6.97 -10.12 -22.85
CA TYR A 290 -6.82 -10.44 -24.25
C TYR A 290 -6.65 -11.95 -24.46
N LEU A 291 -7.28 -12.48 -25.51
CA LEU A 291 -7.22 -13.88 -25.93
C LEU A 291 -7.83 -14.89 -24.95
N ASP A 292 -8.55 -14.42 -23.93
CA ASP A 292 -9.26 -15.30 -22.99
C ASP A 292 -10.57 -15.83 -23.60
N VAL A 293 -10.84 -17.13 -23.47
CA VAL A 293 -12.10 -17.75 -23.97
C VAL A 293 -13.11 -17.93 -22.84
N VAL A 294 -12.69 -18.55 -21.74
CA VAL A 294 -13.52 -18.84 -20.55
C VAL A 294 -13.41 -17.75 -19.49
N GLY A 295 -12.29 -17.02 -19.51
CA GLY A 295 -11.93 -16.01 -18.53
C GLY A 295 -11.00 -16.55 -17.42
N ARG A 296 -10.25 -15.64 -16.83
CA ARG A 296 -9.26 -15.90 -15.79
C ARG A 296 -9.88 -15.92 -14.40
N THR A 297 -9.46 -16.88 -13.59
CA THR A 297 -9.87 -16.90 -12.17
C THR A 297 -9.00 -15.92 -11.40
N THR A 298 -9.62 -14.95 -10.75
CA THR A 298 -8.94 -13.91 -9.99
C THR A 298 -9.19 -14.09 -8.51
N VAL A 299 -8.10 -14.20 -7.74
CA VAL A 299 -8.16 -14.24 -6.29
C VAL A 299 -8.12 -12.81 -5.77
N VAL A 300 -9.17 -12.39 -5.07
CA VAL A 300 -9.28 -11.04 -4.51
C VAL A 300 -9.08 -11.09 -3.01
N ILE A 301 -8.12 -10.30 -2.52
CA ILE A 301 -7.78 -10.17 -1.11
C ILE A 301 -7.98 -8.70 -0.71
N LYS A 302 -8.87 -8.45 0.25
CA LYS A 302 -9.20 -7.12 0.75
C LYS A 302 -8.78 -6.96 2.20
N LYS A 303 -8.14 -5.83 2.51
CA LYS A 303 -7.80 -5.45 3.89
C LYS A 303 -7.93 -3.95 4.09
N LYS A 304 -8.48 -3.58 5.23
CA LYS A 304 -8.56 -2.19 5.69
C LYS A 304 -7.44 -1.87 6.67
N ASN A 305 -7.06 -0.60 6.74
CA ASN A 305 -6.08 -0.04 7.68
C ASN A 305 -4.74 -0.80 7.65
N VAL A 306 -4.10 -0.78 6.48
CA VAL A 306 -2.81 -1.41 6.26
C VAL A 306 -1.71 -0.42 6.66
N VAL A 307 -0.79 -0.94 7.46
CA VAL A 307 0.39 -0.23 7.98
C VAL A 307 1.65 -0.86 7.39
N PRO A 308 2.81 -0.17 7.40
CA PRO A 308 4.06 -0.68 6.81
C PRO A 308 4.45 -2.08 7.30
N GLU A 309 4.12 -2.46 8.53
CA GLU A 309 4.44 -3.76 9.13
C GLU A 309 3.64 -4.91 8.54
N HIS A 310 2.54 -4.63 7.84
CA HIS A 310 1.82 -5.63 7.05
C HIS A 310 2.50 -5.92 5.71
N ASN A 311 3.65 -5.30 5.41
CA ASN A 311 4.46 -5.57 4.23
C ASN A 311 5.25 -6.89 4.37
N ILE A 312 4.50 -7.97 4.58
CA ILE A 312 4.99 -9.35 4.71
C ILE A 312 4.62 -10.09 3.42
N PRO A 313 5.39 -11.10 2.98
CA PRO A 313 5.01 -11.93 1.85
C PRO A 313 3.64 -12.60 2.06
N PHE A 314 2.83 -12.62 1.00
CA PHE A 314 1.62 -13.42 0.89
C PHE A 314 1.76 -14.38 -0.29
N GLN A 315 1.03 -15.49 -0.24
CA GLN A 315 1.14 -16.55 -1.24
C GLN A 315 -0.21 -16.87 -1.88
N VAL A 316 -0.21 -17.19 -3.17
CA VAL A 316 -1.41 -17.68 -3.88
C VAL A 316 -1.07 -18.94 -4.63
N TYR A 317 -1.66 -20.05 -4.20
CA TYR A 317 -1.47 -21.39 -4.75
C TYR A 317 -2.48 -21.65 -5.87
N TYR A 318 -2.05 -22.36 -6.91
CA TYR A 318 -2.90 -22.84 -7.99
C TYR A 318 -2.28 -24.04 -8.71
N SER A 319 -3.11 -24.90 -9.30
CA SER A 319 -2.67 -25.97 -10.19
C SER A 319 -2.85 -25.56 -11.64
N PHE A 320 -1.83 -25.73 -12.47
CA PHE A 320 -1.87 -25.36 -13.89
C PHE A 320 -1.26 -26.46 -14.74
N SER A 321 -1.93 -26.80 -15.85
CA SER A 321 -1.39 -27.75 -16.82
C SER A 321 -0.80 -26.99 -18.00
N PRO A 322 0.49 -27.18 -18.36
CA PRO A 322 1.12 -26.48 -19.47
C PRO A 322 0.42 -26.66 -20.82
N ILE A 323 -0.31 -27.77 -21.01
CA ILE A 323 -1.08 -28.06 -22.22
C ILE A 323 -2.16 -26.99 -22.46
N CYS A 324 -2.69 -26.38 -21.38
CA CYS A 324 -3.69 -25.32 -21.49
C CYS A 324 -3.15 -24.06 -22.20
N MET A 325 -1.83 -23.83 -22.20
CA MET A 325 -1.23 -22.70 -22.93
C MET A 325 -1.42 -22.80 -24.45
N LEU A 326 -1.60 -24.01 -25.00
CA LEU A 326 -1.83 -24.21 -26.43
C LEU A 326 -3.21 -23.72 -26.89
N ALA A 327 -4.14 -23.45 -25.97
CA ALA A 327 -5.47 -22.95 -26.31
C ALA A 327 -5.42 -21.57 -26.98
N GLU A 328 -4.60 -20.64 -26.48
CA GLU A 328 -4.52 -19.28 -27.02
C GLU A 328 -4.00 -19.25 -28.49
N PRO A 329 -2.87 -19.92 -28.85
CA PRO A 329 -2.45 -19.99 -30.24
C PRO A 329 -3.42 -20.75 -31.13
N LEU A 330 -3.98 -21.87 -30.65
CA LEU A 330 -4.91 -22.69 -31.44
C LEU A 330 -6.19 -21.92 -31.77
N MET A 331 -6.67 -21.06 -30.85
CA MET A 331 -7.79 -20.17 -31.10
C MET A 331 -7.51 -19.24 -32.28
N LEU A 332 -6.35 -18.59 -32.32
CA LEU A 332 -5.97 -17.72 -33.43
C LEU A 332 -5.85 -18.50 -34.74
N VAL A 333 -5.18 -19.65 -34.73
CA VAL A 333 -5.06 -20.52 -35.91
C VAL A 333 -6.43 -20.92 -36.44
N THR A 334 -7.35 -21.30 -35.54
CA THR A 334 -8.73 -21.68 -35.90
C THR A 334 -9.48 -20.50 -36.51
N ALA A 335 -9.36 -19.29 -35.94
CA ALA A 335 -10.02 -18.10 -36.47
C ALA A 335 -9.54 -17.75 -37.89
N PHE A 336 -8.22 -17.76 -38.14
CA PHE A 336 -7.67 -17.52 -39.47
C PHE A 336 -8.04 -18.65 -40.45
N PHE A 337 -8.01 -19.90 -40.01
CA PHE A 337 -8.43 -21.03 -40.83
C PHE A 337 -9.89 -20.90 -41.28
N LEU A 338 -10.81 -20.59 -40.35
CA LEU A 338 -12.22 -20.37 -40.67
C LEU A 338 -12.43 -19.19 -41.62
N PHE A 339 -11.65 -18.12 -41.48
CA PHE A 339 -11.67 -16.99 -42.41
C PHE A 339 -11.31 -17.42 -43.83
N PHE A 340 -10.23 -18.20 -44.01
CA PHE A 340 -9.86 -18.72 -45.33
C PHE A 340 -10.90 -19.69 -45.89
N CYS A 341 -11.46 -20.57 -45.05
CA CYS A 341 -12.57 -21.45 -45.46
C CYS A 341 -13.78 -20.65 -45.94
N ALA A 342 -14.14 -19.55 -45.26
CA ALA A 342 -15.24 -18.68 -45.68
C ALA A 342 -14.94 -18.00 -47.02
N CYS A 343 -13.72 -17.52 -47.25
CA CYS A 343 -13.30 -16.98 -48.55
C CYS A 343 -13.41 -18.02 -49.68
N ILE A 344 -12.95 -19.25 -49.42
CA ILE A 344 -13.04 -20.36 -50.39
C ILE A 344 -14.52 -20.69 -50.67
N ALA A 345 -15.36 -20.74 -49.65
CA ALA A 345 -16.79 -21.00 -49.81
C ALA A 345 -17.45 -19.89 -50.64
N TYR A 346 -17.18 -18.62 -50.31
CA TYR A 346 -17.69 -17.46 -51.05
C TYR A 346 -17.30 -17.49 -52.54
N LEU A 347 -16.05 -17.84 -52.86
CA LEU A 347 -15.59 -17.95 -54.25
C LEU A 347 -16.27 -19.08 -55.04
N HIS A 348 -16.75 -20.13 -54.36
CA HIS A 348 -17.46 -21.24 -54.98
C HIS A 348 -18.99 -21.06 -54.96
N MET A 349 -19.52 -20.02 -54.35
CA MET A 349 -20.95 -19.70 -54.38
C MET A 349 -21.29 -18.98 -55.69
N ASP A 350 -21.96 -19.68 -56.60
CA ASP A 350 -22.53 -19.07 -57.81
C ASP A 350 -23.81 -18.31 -57.44
N LEU A 351 -23.73 -16.98 -57.40
CA LEU A 351 -24.82 -16.07 -57.07
C LEU A 351 -25.55 -15.54 -58.33
N SER A 352 -25.40 -16.19 -59.48
CA SER A 352 -26.05 -15.75 -60.72
C SER A 352 -27.58 -16.01 -60.69
N LEU A 353 -28.37 -14.96 -60.95
CA LEU A 353 -29.85 -14.98 -60.89
C LEU A 353 -30.52 -15.48 -62.19
N GLY A 354 -29.76 -15.84 -63.22
CA GLY A 354 -30.27 -16.38 -64.47
C GLY A 354 -29.18 -17.13 -65.23
N LYS A 355 -29.34 -18.44 -65.36
CA LYS A 355 -28.56 -19.24 -66.33
C LYS A 355 -29.25 -19.12 -67.69
N ALA A 356 -28.58 -18.45 -68.63
CA ALA A 356 -28.99 -18.40 -70.04
C ALA A 356 -28.54 -19.68 -70.77
#